data_AF-H2NR58-F1
#
_entry.id   AF-H2NR58-F1
#
_cell.length_a   1.000
_cell.length_b   1.000
_cell.length_c   1.000
_cell.angle_alpha   90.00
_cell.angle_beta   90.00
_cell.angle_gamma   90.00
#
_symmetry.space_group_name_H-M   'P 1'
#
loop_
_entity.id
_entity.type
_entity.pdbx_description
1 polymer ?
#
loop_
_entity_poly.entity_id
_entity_poly.type
_entity_poly.pdbx_seq_one_letter_code
_entity_poly.pdbx_strand_id
1 'polypeptide(L)'
;MAGYQGVISWDTKGEKIKYTGFRDRPHEERQARFQNACRDGRSEIAFVATGTNLSLQFFPASWQGEQRQTPSREYVDLEREAGKVYLKAPMILNGVCVIWKGWIDLQRLDGMGCLEFDEERAQQEDALAQQAFEEARRRTREFEDRDRSHREEMEARRQQDPSPGSNLGGGDDLKLR
;
A
#
# COMPACT_ATOMS: atom_id res chain seq x y z
N MET A 1 -29.23 5.49 -38.18
CA MET A 1 -29.16 4.39 -37.20
C MET A 1 -28.75 4.99 -35.86
N ALA A 2 -29.72 5.15 -34.96
CA ALA A 2 -29.46 5.59 -33.59
C ALA A 2 -28.95 4.39 -32.79
N GLY A 3 -27.70 4.44 -32.37
CA GLY A 3 -27.04 3.38 -31.62
C GLY A 3 -26.38 3.95 -30.38
N TYR A 4 -27.17 4.02 -29.30
CA TYR A 4 -26.82 4.19 -27.90
C TYR A 4 -25.32 4.19 -27.57
N GLN A 5 -24.73 5.40 -27.48
CA GLN A 5 -23.63 5.62 -26.55
C GLN A 5 -24.21 5.46 -25.14
N GLY A 6 -23.85 4.35 -24.49
CA GLY A 6 -24.16 4.12 -23.09
C GLY A 6 -23.55 5.24 -22.25
N VAL A 7 -24.37 6.23 -21.92
CA VAL A 7 -24.09 7.16 -20.82
C VAL A 7 -24.11 6.29 -19.57
N ILE A 8 -22.94 5.82 -19.13
CA ILE A 8 -22.80 5.26 -17.79
C ILE A 8 -23.09 6.42 -16.85
N SER A 9 -24.35 6.48 -16.42
CA SER A 9 -24.82 7.48 -15.49
C SER A 9 -24.14 7.20 -14.15
N TRP A 10 -23.22 8.09 -13.77
CA TRP A 10 -22.60 8.16 -12.44
C TRP A 10 -23.64 8.17 -11.30
N ASP A 11 -24.90 8.49 -11.61
CA ASP A 11 -25.99 8.67 -10.67
C ASP A 11 -26.68 7.36 -10.23
N THR A 12 -26.58 6.25 -11.00
CA THR A 12 -27.46 5.08 -10.77
C THR A 12 -26.80 3.88 -10.08
N LYS A 13 -25.47 3.86 -9.91
CA LYS A 13 -24.72 2.76 -9.28
C LYS A 13 -23.91 3.17 -8.04
N GLY A 14 -24.17 4.37 -7.51
CA GLY A 14 -23.56 4.81 -6.25
C GLY A 14 -24.31 4.26 -5.04
N GLU A 15 -23.60 4.01 -3.96
CA GLU A 15 -24.16 3.83 -2.63
C GLU A 15 -24.17 5.17 -1.88
N LYS A 16 -25.12 5.32 -0.95
CA LYS A 16 -25.18 6.51 -0.10
C LYS A 16 -23.94 6.58 0.78
N ILE A 17 -23.30 7.74 0.81
CA ILE A 17 -22.13 8.01 1.63
C ILE A 17 -22.35 9.23 2.53
N LYS A 18 -21.57 9.30 3.61
CA LYS A 18 -21.50 10.48 4.49
C LYS A 18 -20.07 10.77 4.87
N TYR A 19 -19.75 12.05 5.02
CA TYR A 19 -18.51 12.47 5.67
C TYR A 19 -18.56 12.13 7.17
N THR A 20 -17.56 11.41 7.64
CA THR A 20 -17.50 10.90 9.03
C THR A 20 -16.51 11.63 9.92
N GLY A 21 -15.78 12.62 9.41
CA GLY A 21 -14.90 13.45 10.23
C GLY A 21 -15.65 14.40 11.17
N PHE A 22 -15.03 14.66 12.33
CA PHE A 22 -15.43 15.66 13.32
C PHE A 22 -16.91 15.61 13.73
N ARG A 23 -17.49 14.42 13.93
CA ARG A 23 -18.91 14.24 14.24
C ARG A 23 -19.35 14.87 15.58
N ASP A 24 -18.40 15.15 16.47
CA ASP A 24 -18.57 15.85 17.74
C ASP A 24 -18.73 17.38 17.58
N ARG A 25 -18.43 17.93 16.40
CA ARG A 25 -18.40 19.37 16.14
C ARG A 25 -19.70 19.91 15.53
N PRO A 26 -19.98 21.22 15.68
CA PRO A 26 -21.10 21.87 15.01
C PRO A 26 -21.03 21.69 13.50
N HIS A 27 -22.21 21.62 12.86
CA HIS A 27 -22.33 21.34 11.44
C HIS A 27 -21.54 22.30 10.54
N GLU A 28 -21.59 23.60 10.85
CA GLU A 28 -20.83 24.64 10.12
C GLU A 28 -19.30 24.43 10.20
N GLU A 29 -18.79 24.06 11.39
CA GLU A 29 -17.38 23.73 11.55
C GLU A 29 -17.00 22.50 10.72
N ARG A 30 -17.87 21.49 10.69
CA ARG A 30 -17.66 20.27 9.88
C ARG A 30 -17.61 20.58 8.38
N GLN A 31 -18.43 21.51 7.90
CA GLN A 31 -18.41 21.95 6.50
C GLN A 31 -17.08 22.60 6.13
N ALA A 32 -16.59 23.53 6.96
CA ALA A 32 -15.30 24.18 6.76
C ALA A 32 -14.14 23.17 6.83
N ARG A 33 -14.19 22.24 7.79
CA ARG A 33 -13.19 21.17 7.94
C ARG A 33 -13.17 20.25 6.73
N PHE A 34 -14.32 19.85 6.21
CA PHE A 34 -14.42 18.99 5.03
C PHE A 34 -13.83 19.69 3.79
N GLN A 35 -14.15 20.96 3.56
CA GLN A 35 -13.57 21.74 2.46
C GLN A 35 -12.04 21.83 2.56
N ASN A 36 -11.52 22.06 3.75
CA ASN A 36 -10.08 22.07 3.99
C ASN A 36 -9.46 20.68 3.78
N ALA A 37 -10.11 19.61 4.25
CA ALA A 37 -9.66 18.24 4.07
C ALA A 37 -9.58 17.85 2.57
N CYS A 38 -10.57 18.26 1.77
CA CYS A 38 -10.54 18.11 0.32
C CYS A 38 -9.35 18.85 -0.32
N ARG A 39 -8.99 20.05 0.17
CA ARG A 39 -7.81 20.79 -0.30
C ARG A 39 -6.49 20.19 0.20
N ASP A 40 -6.48 19.61 1.40
CA ASP A 40 -5.33 18.93 2.00
C ASP A 40 -5.10 17.54 1.40
N GLY A 41 -6.07 17.02 0.63
CA GLY A 41 -5.93 15.78 -0.12
C GLY A 41 -6.26 14.51 0.64
N ARG A 42 -6.97 14.61 1.77
CA ARG A 42 -7.40 13.48 2.59
C ARG A 42 -8.79 13.71 3.14
N SER A 43 -9.62 12.68 3.17
CA SER A 43 -10.95 12.78 3.78
C SER A 43 -11.43 11.43 4.27
N GLU A 44 -12.40 11.44 5.20
CA GLU A 44 -12.98 10.23 5.78
C GLU A 44 -14.46 10.16 5.43
N ILE A 45 -14.87 9.05 4.84
CA ILE A 45 -16.25 8.81 4.45
C ILE A 45 -16.72 7.45 4.94
N ALA A 46 -18.02 7.27 5.03
CA ALA A 46 -18.63 5.97 5.25
C ALA A 46 -19.74 5.70 4.26
N PHE A 47 -19.81 4.45 3.81
CA PHE A 47 -21.00 3.91 3.16
C PHE A 47 -22.10 3.72 4.20
N VAL A 48 -23.23 4.39 3.99
CA VAL A 48 -24.36 4.41 4.94
C VAL A 48 -25.04 3.04 5.02
N ALA A 49 -25.11 2.32 3.89
CA ALA A 49 -25.78 1.03 3.82
C ALA A 49 -25.02 -0.07 4.58
N THR A 50 -23.69 -0.12 4.42
CA THR A 50 -22.84 -1.17 5.00
C THR A 50 -22.18 -0.75 6.31
N GLY A 51 -22.12 0.55 6.62
CA GLY A 51 -21.36 1.08 7.74
C GLY A 51 -19.84 1.07 7.52
N THR A 52 -19.35 0.73 6.33
CA THR A 52 -17.92 0.67 6.01
C THR A 52 -17.33 2.07 5.98
N ASN A 53 -16.33 2.35 6.83
CA ASN A 53 -15.54 3.57 6.78
C ASN A 53 -14.35 3.41 5.84
N LEU A 54 -14.08 4.44 5.04
CA LEU A 54 -12.93 4.55 4.17
C LEU A 54 -12.19 5.87 4.45
N SER A 55 -10.89 5.77 4.65
CA SER A 55 -9.98 6.91 4.63
C SER A 55 -9.49 7.10 3.20
N LEU A 56 -9.95 8.17 2.56
CA LEU A 56 -9.60 8.52 1.19
C LEU A 56 -8.34 9.37 1.16
N GLN A 57 -7.45 9.05 0.23
CA GLN A 57 -6.31 9.88 -0.13
C GLN A 57 -6.42 10.26 -1.61
N PHE A 58 -6.39 11.56 -1.89
CA PHE A 58 -6.57 12.12 -3.23
C PHE A 58 -5.25 12.29 -3.99
N PHE A 59 -4.23 11.48 -3.64
CA PHE A 59 -2.93 11.46 -4.29
C PHE A 59 -2.56 10.03 -4.68
N PRO A 60 -1.76 9.84 -5.75
CA PRO A 60 -1.18 8.55 -6.07
C PRO A 60 -0.30 8.04 -4.92
N ALA A 61 -0.28 6.72 -4.68
CA ALA A 61 0.50 6.10 -3.60
C ALA A 61 2.02 6.36 -3.75
N SER A 62 2.51 6.56 -4.97
CA SER A 62 3.90 6.88 -5.28
C SER A 62 4.37 8.25 -4.78
N TRP A 63 3.46 9.09 -4.28
CA TRP A 63 3.75 10.45 -3.82
C TRP A 63 3.87 10.56 -2.30
N GLN A 64 3.97 9.43 -1.58
CA GLN A 64 4.26 9.45 -0.14
C GLN A 64 5.69 9.97 0.10
N GLY A 65 5.82 11.27 0.41
CA GLY A 65 7.07 11.90 0.84
C GLY A 65 7.36 13.27 0.22
N GLU A 66 6.74 13.59 -0.92
CA GLU A 66 6.93 14.88 -1.58
C GLU A 66 6.04 15.96 -0.91
N GLN A 67 6.63 17.12 -0.62
CA GLN A 67 5.99 18.31 0.00
C GLN A 67 4.53 18.50 -0.43
N ARG A 68 3.61 18.66 0.55
CA ARG A 68 2.19 19.04 0.45
C ARG A 68 1.79 19.65 -0.91
N GLN A 69 1.55 18.82 -1.92
CA GLN A 69 0.99 19.28 -3.18
C GLN A 69 -0.53 19.30 -3.03
N THR A 70 -1.19 20.32 -3.55
CA THR A 70 -2.65 20.36 -3.60
C THR A 70 -3.14 19.26 -4.55
N PRO A 71 -4.21 18.50 -4.23
CA PRO A 71 -4.75 17.50 -5.14
C PRO A 71 -5.09 18.12 -6.49
N SER A 72 -4.75 17.41 -7.56
CA SER A 72 -5.14 17.79 -8.92
C SER A 72 -6.67 17.83 -9.04
N ARG A 73 -7.18 18.67 -9.95
CA ARG A 73 -8.63 18.78 -10.25
C ARG A 73 -9.25 17.47 -10.70
N GLU A 74 -8.46 16.50 -11.18
CA GLU A 74 -8.94 15.16 -11.51
C GLU A 74 -9.37 14.33 -10.29
N TYR A 75 -8.80 14.62 -9.11
CA TYR A 75 -9.07 13.90 -7.85
C TYR A 75 -10.05 14.66 -6.97
N VAL A 76 -10.01 16.00 -7.01
CA VAL A 76 -10.89 16.87 -6.25
C VAL A 76 -11.43 17.96 -7.18
N ASP A 77 -12.69 17.84 -7.57
CA ASP A 77 -13.37 18.79 -8.45
C ASP A 77 -14.50 19.50 -7.71
N LEU A 78 -14.22 20.75 -7.34
CA LEU A 78 -15.15 21.67 -6.67
C LEU A 78 -15.93 22.56 -7.65
N GLU A 79 -15.53 22.59 -8.92
CA GLU A 79 -16.04 23.55 -9.91
C GLU A 79 -17.05 22.91 -10.86
N ARG A 80 -17.10 21.58 -10.93
CA ARG A 80 -18.07 20.84 -11.74
C ARG A 80 -19.52 21.18 -11.43
N GLU A 81 -19.88 21.33 -10.16
CA GLU A 81 -21.24 21.64 -9.74
C GLU A 81 -21.25 22.46 -8.45
N ALA A 82 -21.93 23.61 -8.47
CA ALA A 82 -21.99 24.50 -7.31
C ALA A 82 -22.64 23.80 -6.11
N GLY A 83 -21.94 23.79 -4.97
CA GLY A 83 -22.43 23.17 -3.73
C GLY A 83 -22.10 21.68 -3.61
N LYS A 84 -21.48 21.05 -4.62
CA LYS A 84 -20.99 19.67 -4.53
C LYS A 84 -19.49 19.61 -4.80
N VAL A 85 -18.86 18.58 -4.25
CA VAL A 85 -17.48 18.22 -4.59
C VAL A 85 -17.48 16.81 -5.16
N TYR A 86 -16.87 16.64 -6.33
CA TYR A 86 -16.61 15.33 -6.92
C TYR A 86 -15.21 14.90 -6.53
N LEU A 87 -15.10 13.67 -6.07
CA LEU A 87 -13.91 13.13 -5.44
C LEU A 87 -13.57 11.79 -6.09
N LYS A 88 -12.29 11.59 -6.36
CA LYS A 88 -11.72 10.34 -6.88
C LYS A 88 -10.49 10.01 -6.04
N ALA A 89 -10.42 8.79 -5.55
CA ALA A 89 -9.34 8.34 -4.67
C ALA A 89 -8.96 6.89 -5.03
N PRO A 90 -7.76 6.65 -5.59
CA PRO A 90 -7.34 5.29 -5.86
C PRO A 90 -6.73 4.65 -4.61
N MET A 91 -7.04 3.39 -4.35
CA MET A 91 -6.63 2.67 -3.14
C MET A 91 -6.51 1.17 -3.36
N ILE A 92 -5.84 0.49 -2.43
CA ILE A 92 -5.74 -0.97 -2.40
C ILE A 92 -6.60 -1.46 -1.24
N LEU A 93 -7.70 -2.14 -1.55
CA LEU A 93 -8.63 -2.68 -0.56
C LEU A 93 -8.48 -4.21 -0.54
N ASN A 94 -7.98 -4.76 0.58
CA ASN A 94 -7.75 -6.20 0.75
C ASN A 94 -6.93 -6.84 -0.40
N GLY A 95 -5.92 -6.13 -0.91
CA GLY A 95 -5.08 -6.59 -2.02
C GLY A 95 -5.66 -6.36 -3.42
N VAL A 96 -6.84 -5.76 -3.53
CA VAL A 96 -7.47 -5.43 -4.82
C VAL A 96 -7.32 -3.94 -5.09
N CYS A 97 -6.71 -3.57 -6.23
CA CYS A 97 -6.65 -2.18 -6.67
C CYS A 97 -8.04 -1.71 -7.11
N VAL A 98 -8.51 -0.65 -6.45
CA VAL A 98 -9.82 -0.04 -6.72
C VAL A 98 -9.69 1.48 -6.78
N ILE A 99 -10.53 2.12 -7.57
CA ILE A 99 -10.74 3.57 -7.54
C ILE A 99 -12.07 3.84 -6.87
N TRP A 100 -12.03 4.54 -5.75
CA TRP A 100 -13.22 5.13 -5.18
C TRP A 100 -13.59 6.40 -5.95
N LYS A 101 -14.85 6.53 -6.33
CA LYS A 101 -15.40 7.72 -7.01
C LYS A 101 -16.70 8.11 -6.36
N GLY A 102 -16.93 9.39 -6.16
CA GLY A 102 -18.17 9.87 -5.58
C GLY A 102 -18.30 11.37 -5.60
N TRP A 103 -19.45 11.85 -5.12
CA TRP A 103 -19.68 13.25 -4.86
C TRP A 103 -20.29 13.45 -3.49
N ILE A 104 -20.01 14.60 -2.88
CA ILE A 104 -20.54 15.00 -1.58
C ILE A 104 -21.07 16.42 -1.68
N ASP A 105 -22.26 16.64 -1.14
CA ASP A 105 -22.85 17.96 -0.94
C ASP A 105 -22.11 18.70 0.19
N LEU A 106 -21.60 19.91 -0.13
CA LEU A 106 -20.82 20.72 0.79
C LEU A 106 -21.64 21.26 1.96
N GLN A 107 -22.95 21.40 1.80
CA GLN A 107 -23.84 21.82 2.87
C GLN A 107 -24.29 20.65 3.72
N ARG A 108 -24.70 19.53 3.13
CA ARG A 108 -25.28 18.40 3.86
C ARG A 108 -24.26 17.40 4.36
N LEU A 109 -23.06 17.40 3.79
CA LEU A 109 -21.99 16.43 4.08
C LEU A 109 -22.41 14.97 3.84
N ASP A 110 -23.34 14.78 2.89
CA ASP A 110 -23.78 13.50 2.36
C ASP A 110 -23.70 13.48 0.83
N GLY A 111 -23.79 12.29 0.25
CA GLY A 111 -23.74 12.15 -1.19
C GLY A 111 -23.77 10.69 -1.64
N MET A 112 -23.18 10.44 -2.81
CA MET A 112 -23.14 9.12 -3.43
C MET A 112 -21.72 8.76 -3.83
N GLY A 113 -21.32 7.51 -3.62
CA GLY A 113 -20.01 7.01 -4.04
C GLY A 113 -20.05 5.53 -4.42
N CYS A 114 -19.07 5.09 -5.18
CA CYS A 114 -18.89 3.70 -5.58
C CYS A 114 -17.40 3.35 -5.61
N LEU A 115 -17.12 2.05 -5.61
CA LEU A 115 -15.80 1.49 -5.86
C LEU A 115 -15.80 0.87 -7.25
N GLU A 116 -14.80 1.23 -8.05
CA GLU A 116 -14.54 0.65 -9.36
C GLU A 116 -13.22 -0.12 -9.32
N PHE A 117 -13.15 -1.26 -10.02
CA PHE A 117 -11.91 -2.01 -10.13
C PHE A 117 -10.92 -1.29 -11.03
N ASP A 118 -9.66 -1.21 -10.60
CA ASP A 118 -8.56 -0.58 -11.35
C ASP A 118 -7.66 -1.65 -11.94
N GLU A 119 -8.02 -2.16 -13.12
CA GLU A 119 -7.29 -3.26 -13.76
C GLU A 119 -5.87 -2.86 -14.16
N GLU A 120 -5.69 -1.62 -14.65
CA GLU A 120 -4.39 -1.12 -15.09
C GLU A 120 -3.43 -0.98 -13.91
N ARG A 121 -3.87 -0.37 -12.80
CA ARG A 121 -3.05 -0.31 -11.59
C ARG A 121 -2.86 -1.68 -10.95
N ALA A 122 -3.86 -2.56 -10.98
CA ALA A 122 -3.71 -3.92 -10.47
C ALA A 122 -2.57 -4.64 -11.18
N GLN A 123 -2.50 -4.57 -12.52
CA GLN A 123 -1.41 -5.18 -13.29
C GLN A 123 -0.05 -4.55 -12.97
N GLN A 124 0.00 -3.22 -12.82
CA GLN A 124 1.25 -2.53 -12.55
C GLN A 124 1.79 -2.79 -11.14
N GLU A 125 0.92 -2.76 -10.13
CA GLU A 125 1.27 -3.09 -8.73
C GLU A 125 1.61 -4.57 -8.58
N ASP A 126 0.91 -5.49 -9.27
CA ASP A 126 1.23 -6.92 -9.27
C ASP A 126 2.60 -7.18 -9.91
N ALA A 127 2.94 -6.51 -11.01
CA ALA A 127 4.28 -6.61 -11.60
C ALA A 127 5.37 -6.10 -10.66
N LEU A 128 5.14 -4.98 -9.97
CA LEU A 128 6.08 -4.42 -8.98
C LEU A 128 6.21 -5.34 -7.75
N ALA A 129 5.10 -5.89 -7.25
CA ALA A 129 5.09 -6.80 -6.13
C ALA A 129 5.79 -8.12 -6.47
N GLN A 130 5.56 -8.66 -7.67
CA GLN A 130 6.26 -9.84 -8.18
C GLN A 130 7.76 -9.59 -8.30
N GLN A 131 8.17 -8.43 -8.83
CA GLN A 131 9.60 -8.06 -8.88
C GLN A 131 10.23 -7.98 -7.49
N ALA A 132 9.56 -7.34 -6.53
CA ALA A 132 10.05 -7.26 -5.15
C ALA A 132 10.14 -8.64 -4.49
N PHE A 133 9.16 -9.52 -4.75
CA PHE A 133 9.14 -10.88 -4.24
C PHE A 133 10.23 -11.75 -4.86
N GLU A 134 10.44 -11.67 -6.17
CA GLU A 134 11.52 -12.36 -6.87
C GLU A 134 12.89 -11.89 -6.42
N GLU A 135 13.06 -10.58 -6.21
CA GLU A 135 14.31 -10.03 -5.69
C GLU A 135 14.57 -10.49 -4.26
N ALA A 136 13.56 -10.50 -3.39
CA ALA A 136 13.67 -11.04 -2.04
C ALA A 136 14.01 -12.54 -2.06
N ARG A 137 13.33 -13.33 -2.89
CA ARG A 137 13.59 -14.76 -3.06
C ARG A 137 15.00 -15.03 -3.60
N ARG A 138 15.48 -14.22 -4.55
CA ARG A 138 16.85 -14.31 -5.07
C ARG A 138 17.87 -14.03 -3.96
N ARG A 139 17.66 -12.97 -3.16
CA ARG A 139 18.53 -12.63 -2.03
C ARG A 139 18.58 -13.74 -0.97
N THR A 140 17.43 -14.34 -0.63
CA THR A 140 17.39 -15.47 0.31
C THR A 140 18.17 -16.66 -0.23
N ARG A 141 17.98 -17.01 -1.50
CA ARG A 141 18.71 -18.13 -2.13
C ARG A 141 20.21 -17.89 -2.22
N GLU A 142 20.64 -16.68 -2.60
CA GLU A 142 22.06 -16.31 -2.62
C GLU A 142 22.70 -16.38 -1.22
N PHE A 143 21.93 -16.08 -0.17
CA PHE A 143 22.40 -16.19 1.20
C PHE A 143 22.54 -17.66 1.63
N GLU A 144 21.56 -18.50 1.32
CA GLU A 144 21.62 -19.95 1.60
C GLU A 144 22.75 -20.65 0.85
N ASP A 145 22.97 -20.30 -0.43
CA ASP A 145 24.04 -20.86 -1.23
C ASP A 145 25.43 -20.44 -0.70
N ARG A 146 25.57 -19.19 -0.24
CA ARG A 146 26.81 -18.72 0.42
C ARG A 146 27.06 -19.41 1.75
N ASP A 147 26.04 -19.59 2.57
CA ASP A 147 26.16 -20.29 3.86
C ASP A 147 26.56 -21.76 3.64
N ARG A 148 25.93 -22.44 2.67
CA ARG A 148 26.30 -23.80 2.28
C ARG A 148 27.73 -23.88 1.77
N SER A 149 28.12 -23.01 0.83
CA SER A 149 29.47 -22.99 0.29
C SER A 149 30.52 -22.71 1.38
N HIS A 150 30.22 -21.81 2.32
CA HIS A 150 31.10 -21.51 3.44
C HIS A 150 31.24 -22.71 4.39
N ARG A 151 30.14 -23.43 4.64
CA ARG A 151 30.17 -24.66 5.44
C ARG A 151 30.97 -25.77 4.76
N GLU A 152 30.77 -25.98 3.47
CA GLU A 152 31.50 -26.97 2.68
C GLU A 152 33.00 -26.64 2.62
N GLU A 153 33.38 -25.36 2.48
CA GLU A 153 34.78 -24.93 2.53
C GLU A 153 35.41 -25.17 3.92
N MET A 154 34.68 -24.89 5.00
CA MET A 154 35.14 -25.15 6.37
C MET A 154 35.28 -26.66 6.66
N GLU A 155 34.37 -27.49 6.16
CA GLU A 155 34.45 -28.95 6.27
C GLU A 155 35.61 -29.51 5.41
N ALA A 156 35.84 -28.98 4.21
CA ALA A 156 36.98 -29.34 3.37
C ALA A 156 38.33 -28.96 4.00
N ARG A 157 38.43 -27.77 4.60
CA ARG A 157 39.63 -27.35 5.36
C ARG A 157 39.87 -28.25 6.58
N ARG A 158 38.82 -28.67 7.30
CA ARG A 158 38.95 -29.62 8.42
C ARG A 158 39.41 -31.01 7.99
N GLN A 159 39.04 -31.47 6.79
CA GLN A 159 39.49 -32.76 6.26
C GLN A 159 40.92 -32.72 5.71
N GLN A 160 41.42 -31.54 5.31
CA GLN A 160 42.79 -31.34 4.83
C GLN A 160 43.82 -31.13 5.95
N ASP A 161 43.39 -31.03 7.21
CA ASP A 161 44.27 -30.90 8.37
C ASP A 161 44.36 -32.26 9.10
N PRO A 162 45.26 -33.18 8.71
CA PRO A 162 45.54 -34.34 9.53
C PRO A 162 46.21 -33.84 10.80
N SER A 163 45.55 -33.98 11.95
CA SER A 163 46.12 -33.64 13.25
C SER A 163 47.56 -34.17 13.36
N PRO A 164 48.56 -33.35 13.71
CA PRO A 164 49.88 -33.88 14.03
C PRO A 164 49.70 -34.78 15.25
N GLY A 165 50.02 -36.06 15.06
CA GLY A 165 49.82 -37.13 16.04
C GLY A 165 50.20 -36.71 17.45
N SER A 166 49.27 -36.93 18.36
CA SER A 166 49.47 -36.94 19.80
C SER A 166 50.53 -37.98 20.17
N ASN A 167 51.77 -37.55 20.37
CA ASN A 167 52.79 -38.34 21.05
C ASN A 167 52.87 -37.89 22.52
N LEU A 168 51.90 -38.32 23.33
CA LEU A 168 51.96 -38.27 24.78
C LEU A 168 52.40 -39.64 25.32
N GLY A 169 53.63 -39.70 25.83
CA GLY A 169 53.94 -40.43 27.07
C GLY A 169 54.55 -41.84 26.97
N GLY A 170 55.74 -41.97 27.59
CA GLY A 170 56.31 -43.23 28.11
C GLY A 170 57.73 -43.47 27.59
N GLY A 171 58.80 -43.54 28.38
CA GLY A 171 59.02 -43.51 29.83
C GLY A 171 60.54 -43.53 30.06
N ASP A 172 60.94 -43.29 31.31
CA ASP A 172 62.30 -43.24 31.87
C ASP A 172 63.40 -44.10 31.21
N ASP A 173 64.64 -43.57 31.19
CA ASP A 173 65.78 -44.31 31.75
C ASP A 173 66.98 -43.37 32.02
N LEU A 174 67.01 -42.86 33.26
CA LEU A 174 68.19 -42.30 33.91
C LEU A 174 69.13 -43.45 34.30
N LYS A 175 70.18 -43.71 33.50
CA LYS A 175 71.29 -44.56 33.93
C LYS A 175 72.44 -43.75 34.50
N LEU A 176 72.53 -43.86 35.81
CA LEU A 176 73.67 -43.64 36.70
C LEU A 176 75.00 -44.12 36.08
N ARG A 177 76.00 -43.24 35.98
CA ARG A 177 77.29 -43.31 36.73
C ARG A 177 78.31 -42.31 36.19
#